data_AF-A0A4S8HYN0-F1
#
_entry.id   AF-A0A4S8HYN0-F1
#
_cell.length_a   1.000
_cell.length_b   1.000
_cell.length_c   1.000
_cell.angle_alpha   90.00
_cell.angle_beta   90.00
_cell.angle_gamma   90.00
#
_symmetry.space_group_name_H-M   'P 1'
#
loop_
_entity.id
_entity.type
_entity.pdbx_description
1 polymer ?
#
loop_
_entity_poly.entity_id
_entity_poly.type
_entity_poly.pdbx_seq_one_letter_code
_entity_poly.pdbx_strand_id
1 'polypeptide(L)'
;MQRPLCFQYIAFDSALIQEGKQKYEMFQRTDEDQESVTGMTEAIAVEWLMNNFVFRDLFIKEFFEVPNRIKAFFGVKEPFTRHHFKPGDIDLLLVDPQRPEISIALEFKRVKAVSESKTVSKVNNAKKIIDGVKQVNFLRELGFHQHYLVIILLEDGRQMDMPNSVFNYSRAPEIECIYEIPFNEPLHSDVGVIYIKVNQISGKHINHRGGLGFCIDKTAGKMEQLHDTTIKIKQLLCI
;
A
#
# COMPACT_ATOMS: atom_id res chain seq x y z
N MET A 1 25.84 5.37 -3.27
CA MET A 1 24.98 6.51 -2.89
C MET A 1 23.60 5.94 -2.61
N GLN A 2 23.07 6.07 -1.39
CA GLN A 2 21.72 5.59 -1.08
C GLN A 2 20.70 6.39 -1.91
N ARG A 3 19.75 5.70 -2.52
CA ARG A 3 18.70 6.32 -3.32
C ARG A 3 17.72 7.07 -2.41
N PRO A 4 17.42 8.35 -2.67
CA PRO A 4 16.45 9.09 -1.86
C PRO A 4 15.03 8.62 -2.15
N LEU A 5 14.28 8.28 -1.10
CA LEU A 5 12.85 7.94 -1.18
C LEU A 5 12.02 9.16 -0.76
N CYS A 6 11.08 9.58 -1.61
CA CYS A 6 10.18 10.69 -1.33
C CYS A 6 8.76 10.16 -1.08
N PHE A 7 8.28 10.27 0.16
CA PHE A 7 6.94 9.86 0.54
C PHE A 7 5.98 11.05 0.53
N GLN A 8 4.85 10.91 -0.17
CA GLN A 8 3.67 11.74 0.07
C GLN A 8 3.01 11.22 1.35
N TYR A 9 2.96 12.03 2.41
CA TYR A 9 2.56 11.58 3.74
C TYR A 9 1.49 12.46 4.37
N ILE A 10 0.57 11.82 5.08
CA ILE A 10 -0.56 12.40 5.80
C ILE A 10 -0.52 11.89 7.22
N ALA A 11 -0.57 12.79 8.18
CA ALA A 11 -0.87 12.46 9.56
C ALA A 11 -2.29 12.94 9.89
N PHE A 12 -3.03 12.12 10.61
CA PHE A 12 -4.39 12.45 11.03
C PHE A 12 -4.60 12.08 12.49
N ASP A 13 -5.47 12.84 13.14
CA ASP A 13 -6.07 12.55 14.43
C ASP A 13 -7.52 13.03 14.32
N SER A 14 -8.45 12.28 14.90
CA SER A 14 -9.88 12.57 14.86
C SER A 14 -10.44 12.55 16.28
N ALA A 15 -11.44 13.40 16.49
CA ALA A 15 -12.17 13.48 17.74
C ALA A 15 -13.67 13.58 17.44
N LEU A 16 -14.48 12.88 18.24
CA LEU A 16 -15.92 13.02 18.19
C LEU A 16 -16.31 14.40 18.74
N ILE A 17 -17.07 15.17 17.98
CA ILE A 17 -17.60 16.47 18.43
C ILE A 17 -18.71 16.21 19.45
N GLN A 18 -18.56 16.77 20.64
CA GLN A 18 -19.49 16.66 21.76
C GLN A 18 -20.13 18.03 22.03
N GLU A 19 -21.45 18.03 22.27
CA GLU A 19 -22.20 19.24 22.61
C GLU A 19 -21.64 19.86 23.92
N GLY A 20 -21.46 21.18 23.92
CA GLY A 20 -20.91 21.92 25.07
C GLY A 20 -19.39 21.84 25.25
N LYS A 21 -18.68 20.97 24.52
CA LYS A 21 -17.21 20.89 24.59
C LYS A 21 -16.54 21.98 23.75
N GLN A 22 -15.80 22.87 24.43
CA GLN A 22 -15.18 24.05 23.81
C GLN A 22 -13.73 23.84 23.32
N LYS A 23 -13.05 22.78 23.76
CA LYS A 23 -11.65 22.49 23.43
C LYS A 23 -11.45 21.03 23.06
N TYR A 24 -10.71 20.80 21.97
CA TYR A 24 -10.28 19.47 21.53
C TYR A 24 -8.76 19.45 21.48
N GLU A 25 -8.17 18.41 22.05
CA GLU A 25 -6.73 18.21 22.06
C GLU A 25 -6.38 17.12 21.04
N MET A 26 -5.60 17.51 20.04
CA MET A 26 -5.21 16.66 18.92
C MET A 26 -3.72 16.37 19.02
N PHE A 27 -3.31 15.22 18.52
CA PHE A 27 -1.92 14.74 18.47
C PHE A 27 -1.25 14.56 19.84
N GLN A 28 -2.04 14.47 20.92
CA GLN A 28 -1.56 14.22 22.28
C GLN A 28 -1.21 12.74 22.52
N ARG A 29 -0.34 12.45 23.47
CA ARG A 29 -0.11 11.06 23.89
C ARG A 29 -1.40 10.52 24.56
N THR A 30 -1.65 9.23 24.38
CA THR A 30 -2.80 8.55 24.98
C THR A 30 -2.32 7.27 25.63
N ASP A 31 -2.91 6.90 26.77
CA ASP A 31 -2.70 5.61 27.43
C ASP A 31 -3.62 4.50 26.89
N GLU A 32 -4.39 4.80 25.83
CA GLU A 32 -5.16 3.79 25.09
C GLU A 32 -4.23 2.68 24.54
N ASP A 33 -4.76 1.47 24.36
CA ASP A 33 -4.03 0.34 23.77
C ASP A 33 -4.96 -0.48 22.87
N GLN A 34 -5.39 0.14 21.78
CA GLN A 34 -6.24 -0.50 20.78
C GLN A 34 -5.46 -1.50 19.92
N GLU A 35 -6.15 -2.28 19.09
CA GLU A 35 -5.52 -3.29 18.24
C GLU A 35 -4.37 -2.69 17.39
N SER A 36 -3.25 -3.43 17.34
CA SER A 36 -2.08 -3.04 16.56
C SER A 36 -2.37 -3.10 15.07
N VAL A 37 -1.96 -2.07 14.33
CA VAL A 37 -2.05 -2.05 12.86
C VAL A 37 -1.31 -3.22 12.22
N THR A 38 -0.28 -3.77 12.89
CA THR A 38 0.44 -4.95 12.42
C THR A 38 -0.41 -6.22 12.43
N GLY A 39 -1.57 -6.21 13.09
CA GLY A 39 -2.57 -7.29 13.05
C GLY A 39 -3.19 -7.49 11.68
N MET A 40 -3.46 -6.41 10.93
CA MET A 40 -4.18 -6.42 9.64
C MET A 40 -3.55 -7.35 8.62
N THR A 41 -4.31 -8.32 8.09
CA THR A 41 -3.86 -9.14 6.96
C THR A 41 -3.57 -8.27 5.72
N GLU A 42 -2.91 -8.84 4.71
CA GLU A 42 -2.60 -8.11 3.47
C GLU A 42 -3.88 -7.61 2.78
N ALA A 43 -4.86 -8.48 2.56
CA ALA A 43 -6.16 -8.10 2.00
C ALA A 43 -6.87 -7.01 2.81
N ILE A 44 -6.91 -7.14 4.14
CA ILE A 44 -7.53 -6.14 5.03
C ILE A 44 -6.81 -4.79 4.90
N ALA A 45 -5.47 -4.79 4.85
CA ALA A 45 -4.69 -3.55 4.73
C ALA A 45 -4.94 -2.86 3.37
N VAL A 46 -5.02 -3.63 2.28
CA VAL A 46 -5.30 -3.10 0.93
C VAL A 46 -6.70 -2.50 0.87
N GLU A 47 -7.72 -3.23 1.34
CA GLU A 47 -9.09 -2.73 1.39
C GLU A 47 -9.21 -1.49 2.27
N TRP A 48 -8.57 -1.50 3.45
CA TRP A 48 -8.57 -0.37 4.37
C TRP A 48 -7.95 0.89 3.76
N LEU A 49 -6.81 0.76 3.07
CA LEU A 49 -6.17 1.86 2.34
C LEU A 49 -7.09 2.44 1.26
N MET A 50 -7.71 1.58 0.45
CA MET A 50 -8.57 2.00 -0.66
C MET A 50 -9.94 2.53 -0.20
N ASN A 51 -10.38 2.19 1.01
CA ASN A 51 -11.57 2.77 1.63
C ASN A 51 -11.30 4.11 2.33
N ASN A 52 -10.03 4.45 2.60
CA ASN A 52 -9.66 5.78 3.05
C ASN A 52 -9.73 6.76 1.87
N PHE A 53 -10.78 7.61 1.85
CA PHE A 53 -11.04 8.54 0.74
C PHE A 53 -9.84 9.43 0.41
N VAL A 54 -9.16 9.98 1.42
CA VAL A 54 -8.04 10.90 1.23
C VAL A 54 -6.84 10.17 0.65
N PHE A 55 -6.50 8.99 1.19
CA PHE A 55 -5.41 8.17 0.64
C PHE A 55 -5.73 7.72 -0.78
N ARG A 56 -6.93 7.20 -1.02
CA ARG A 56 -7.37 6.72 -2.34
C ARG A 56 -7.26 7.81 -3.40
N ASP A 57 -7.75 9.01 -3.13
CA ASP A 57 -7.68 10.13 -4.07
C ASP A 57 -6.22 10.49 -4.39
N LEU A 58 -5.39 10.63 -3.35
CA LEU A 58 -3.97 10.95 -3.51
C LEU A 58 -3.16 9.85 -4.19
N PHE A 59 -3.53 8.59 -4.01
CA PHE A 59 -2.85 7.47 -4.65
C PHE A 59 -3.26 7.34 -6.12
N ILE A 60 -4.56 7.42 -6.42
CA ILE A 60 -5.08 7.19 -7.77
C ILE A 60 -4.68 8.33 -8.74
N LYS A 61 -4.58 9.59 -8.27
CA LYS A 61 -4.17 10.73 -9.11
C LYS A 61 -2.77 10.59 -9.71
N GLU A 62 -1.92 9.74 -9.14
CA GLU A 62 -0.57 9.48 -9.68
C GLU A 62 -0.61 8.65 -10.96
N PHE A 63 -1.73 7.96 -11.20
CA PHE A 63 -1.89 7.05 -12.34
C PHE A 63 -2.96 7.51 -13.33
N PHE A 64 -4.00 8.21 -12.85
CA PHE A 64 -5.16 8.59 -13.66
C PHE A 64 -5.52 10.07 -13.45
N GLU A 65 -5.88 10.75 -14.55
CA GLU A 65 -6.29 12.16 -14.54
C GLU A 65 -7.60 12.41 -13.79
N VAL A 66 -8.50 11.41 -13.73
CA VAL A 66 -9.83 11.52 -13.11
C VAL A 66 -10.00 10.44 -12.03
N PRO A 67 -9.46 10.63 -10.81
CA PRO A 67 -9.44 9.60 -9.77
C PRO A 67 -10.82 9.04 -9.40
N ASN A 68 -11.83 9.91 -9.34
CA ASN A 68 -13.20 9.54 -8.95
C ASN A 68 -13.90 8.60 -9.95
N ARG A 69 -13.38 8.43 -11.16
CA ARG A 69 -13.91 7.50 -12.17
C ARG A 69 -13.36 6.08 -11.99
N ILE A 70 -12.24 5.93 -11.28
CA ILE A 70 -11.49 4.68 -11.23
C ILE A 70 -12.17 3.68 -10.30
N LYS A 71 -12.43 2.49 -10.84
CA LYS A 71 -12.92 1.34 -10.09
C LYS A 71 -11.73 0.52 -9.57
N ALA A 72 -11.80 0.12 -8.31
CA ALA A 72 -10.85 -0.76 -7.66
C ALA A 72 -11.51 -2.13 -7.46
N PHE A 73 -10.84 -3.19 -7.94
CA PHE A 73 -11.27 -4.58 -7.75
C PHE A 73 -10.20 -5.32 -6.95
N PHE A 74 -10.61 -6.01 -5.88
CA PHE A 74 -9.71 -6.68 -4.95
C PHE A 74 -9.71 -8.19 -5.20
N GLY A 75 -8.54 -8.84 -5.12
CA GLY A 75 -8.41 -10.30 -5.20
C GLY A 75 -9.01 -10.89 -6.48
N VAL A 76 -8.76 -10.26 -7.63
CA VAL A 76 -9.38 -10.65 -8.91
C VAL A 76 -8.79 -11.96 -9.41
N LYS A 77 -9.66 -12.92 -9.71
CA LYS A 77 -9.31 -14.21 -10.30
C LYS A 77 -9.77 -14.28 -11.76
N GLU A 78 -11.00 -14.70 -11.95
CA GLU A 78 -11.65 -14.76 -13.25
C GLU A 78 -11.96 -13.35 -13.77
N PRO A 79 -11.89 -13.11 -15.09
CA PRO A 79 -11.52 -14.06 -16.16
C PRO A 79 -10.00 -14.15 -16.44
N PHE A 80 -9.15 -13.62 -15.56
CA PHE A 80 -7.71 -13.45 -15.81
C PHE A 80 -6.90 -14.69 -15.45
N THR A 81 -7.17 -15.27 -14.28
CA THR A 81 -6.45 -16.40 -13.72
C THR A 81 -7.40 -17.54 -13.40
N ARG A 82 -6.88 -18.77 -13.43
CA ARG A 82 -7.63 -19.99 -13.11
C ARG A 82 -7.20 -20.52 -11.75
N HIS A 83 -8.16 -21.06 -11.00
CA HIS A 83 -7.89 -21.70 -9.72
C HIS A 83 -6.76 -22.74 -9.85
N HIS A 84 -5.74 -22.66 -8.99
CA HIS A 84 -4.55 -23.53 -8.95
C HIS A 84 -3.49 -23.37 -10.05
N PHE A 85 -3.62 -22.38 -10.94
CA PHE A 85 -2.58 -22.06 -11.93
C PHE A 85 -1.87 -20.75 -11.59
N LYS A 86 -0.63 -20.58 -12.07
CA LYS A 86 0.07 -19.29 -12.03
C LYS A 86 -0.23 -18.49 -13.30
N PRO A 87 -0.26 -17.14 -13.24
CA PRO A 87 -0.18 -16.31 -12.03
C PRO A 87 -1.39 -16.50 -11.10
N GLY A 88 -1.18 -16.26 -9.80
CA GLY A 88 -2.24 -16.29 -8.80
C GLY A 88 -3.15 -15.07 -8.90
N ASP A 89 -3.99 -14.87 -7.89
CA ASP A 89 -4.95 -13.77 -7.81
C ASP A 89 -4.27 -12.40 -7.97
N ILE A 90 -4.98 -11.43 -8.56
CA ILE A 90 -4.55 -10.04 -8.67
C ILE A 90 -5.02 -9.33 -7.40
N ASP A 91 -4.09 -8.93 -6.53
CA ASP A 91 -4.45 -8.33 -5.24
C ASP A 91 -5.30 -7.06 -5.40
N LEU A 92 -4.93 -6.17 -6.34
CA LEU A 92 -5.70 -4.99 -6.70
C LEU A 92 -5.60 -4.71 -8.21
N LEU A 93 -6.74 -4.44 -8.82
CA LEU A 93 -6.86 -4.00 -10.20
C LEU A 93 -7.56 -2.65 -10.25
N LEU A 94 -6.89 -1.65 -10.83
CA LEU A 94 -7.42 -0.32 -11.06
C LEU A 94 -7.84 -0.16 -12.52
N VAL A 95 -9.10 0.22 -12.74
CA VAL A 95 -9.69 0.31 -14.08
C VAL A 95 -10.42 1.62 -14.24
N ASP A 96 -10.12 2.32 -15.33
CA ASP A 96 -10.96 3.38 -15.86
C ASP A 96 -12.05 2.76 -16.76
N PRO A 97 -13.34 2.81 -16.39
CA PRO A 97 -14.40 2.23 -17.22
C PRO A 97 -14.52 2.83 -18.62
N GLN A 98 -14.04 4.05 -18.84
CA GLN A 98 -14.04 4.69 -20.16
C GLN A 98 -12.79 4.36 -20.98
N ARG A 99 -11.75 3.83 -20.33
CA ARG A 99 -10.48 3.46 -20.94
C ARG A 99 -9.97 2.12 -20.40
N PRO A 100 -10.70 1.02 -20.65
CA PRO A 100 -10.35 -0.30 -20.14
C PRO A 100 -8.97 -0.79 -20.62
N GLU A 101 -8.44 -0.23 -21.70
CA GLU A 101 -7.12 -0.52 -22.28
C GLU A 101 -5.92 0.03 -21.48
N ILE A 102 -6.16 0.84 -20.43
CA ILE A 102 -5.09 1.36 -19.55
C ILE A 102 -5.20 0.87 -18.10
N SER A 103 -5.62 -0.37 -17.90
CA SER A 103 -5.79 -0.92 -16.56
C SER A 103 -4.45 -1.27 -15.89
N ILE A 104 -4.40 -1.10 -14.56
CA ILE A 104 -3.18 -1.27 -13.77
C ILE A 104 -3.39 -2.39 -12.76
N ALA A 105 -2.52 -3.39 -12.79
CA ALA A 105 -2.52 -4.51 -11.85
C ALA A 105 -1.42 -4.31 -10.79
N LEU A 106 -1.77 -4.54 -9.53
CA LEU A 106 -0.87 -4.34 -8.40
C LEU A 106 -0.83 -5.63 -7.56
N GLU A 107 0.39 -6.09 -7.30
CA GLU A 107 0.71 -7.19 -6.37
C GLU A 107 1.18 -6.57 -5.05
N PHE A 108 0.60 -6.97 -3.92
CA PHE A 108 0.89 -6.42 -2.61
C PHE A 108 1.73 -7.38 -1.77
N LYS A 109 2.64 -6.83 -0.97
CA LYS A 109 3.34 -7.56 0.09
C LYS A 109 3.38 -6.79 1.39
N ARG A 110 2.85 -7.41 2.45
CA ARG A 110 2.84 -6.84 3.81
C ARG A 110 4.11 -7.17 4.59
N VAL A 111 4.77 -6.11 5.07
CA VAL A 111 5.86 -6.15 6.04
C VAL A 111 5.38 -5.58 7.37
N LYS A 112 5.78 -6.20 8.48
CA LYS A 112 5.47 -5.71 9.83
C LYS A 112 6.73 -5.16 10.47
N ALA A 113 6.64 -3.96 11.03
CA ALA A 113 7.64 -3.38 11.91
C ALA A 113 6.98 -3.06 13.26
N VAL A 114 7.61 -3.51 14.34
CA VAL A 114 7.23 -3.12 15.70
C VAL A 114 8.39 -2.34 16.28
N SER A 115 8.09 -1.13 16.76
CA SER A 115 9.08 -0.20 17.30
C SER A 115 9.00 -0.24 18.82
N GLU A 116 10.08 -0.67 19.46
CA GLU A 116 10.22 -0.71 20.90
C GLU A 116 11.10 0.47 21.36
N SER A 117 10.83 1.04 22.53
CA SER A 117 11.41 2.31 23.00
C SER A 117 12.95 2.35 23.09
N LYS A 118 13.64 1.20 23.02
CA LYS A 118 15.10 1.08 23.20
C LYS A 118 15.79 0.01 22.34
N THR A 119 15.06 -0.63 21.44
CA THR A 119 15.52 -1.80 20.68
C THR A 119 15.29 -1.61 19.18
N VAL A 120 16.14 -2.26 18.40
CA VAL A 120 16.08 -2.29 16.94
C VAL A 120 14.71 -2.84 16.51
N SER A 121 14.01 -2.14 15.62
CA SER A 121 12.71 -2.59 15.13
C SER A 121 12.81 -3.96 14.48
N LYS A 122 12.00 -4.90 14.94
CA LYS A 122 11.94 -6.24 14.33
C LYS A 122 11.13 -6.18 13.05
N VAL A 123 11.81 -6.32 11.91
CA VAL A 123 11.18 -6.46 10.59
C VAL A 123 10.86 -7.92 10.33
N ASN A 124 9.58 -8.25 10.14
CA ASN A 124 9.13 -9.58 9.75
C ASN A 124 8.63 -9.60 8.30
N ASN A 125 8.71 -10.75 7.64
CA ASN A 125 8.24 -11.00 6.27
C ASN A 125 9.08 -10.41 5.13
N ALA A 126 10.34 -10.00 5.35
CA ALA A 126 11.23 -9.54 4.27
C ALA A 126 11.33 -10.55 3.10
N LYS A 127 11.39 -11.86 3.41
CA LYS A 127 11.37 -12.94 2.40
C LYS A 127 10.13 -12.93 1.50
N LYS A 128 8.98 -12.44 1.99
CA LYS A 128 7.75 -12.37 1.19
C LYS A 128 7.87 -11.36 0.05
N ILE A 129 8.74 -10.35 0.17
CA ILE A 129 8.99 -9.40 -0.92
C ILE A 129 9.64 -10.11 -2.11
N ILE A 130 10.57 -11.01 -1.86
CA ILE A 130 11.21 -11.85 -2.89
C ILE A 130 10.15 -12.68 -3.64
N ASP A 131 9.20 -13.26 -2.90
CA ASP A 131 8.09 -13.99 -3.50
C ASP A 131 7.17 -13.06 -4.30
N GLY A 132 6.94 -11.83 -3.82
CA GLY A 132 6.21 -10.78 -4.53
C GLY A 132 6.86 -10.37 -5.86
N VAL A 133 8.19 -10.25 -5.91
CA VAL A 133 8.93 -9.99 -7.17
C VAL A 133 8.65 -11.09 -8.20
N LYS A 134 8.64 -12.35 -7.77
CA LYS A 134 8.29 -13.47 -8.66
C LYS A 134 6.84 -13.39 -9.12
N GLN A 135 5.92 -13.11 -8.20
CA GLN A 135 4.48 -13.03 -8.49
C GLN A 135 4.15 -11.90 -9.47
N VAL A 136 4.67 -10.69 -9.25
CA VAL A 136 4.42 -9.56 -10.16
C VAL A 136 5.03 -9.78 -11.55
N ASN A 137 6.17 -10.47 -11.65
CA ASN A 137 6.75 -10.84 -12.94
C ASN A 137 5.85 -11.84 -13.70
N PHE A 138 5.22 -12.80 -13.01
CA PHE A 138 4.22 -13.68 -13.65
C PHE A 138 2.94 -12.92 -14.00
N LEU A 139 2.52 -11.98 -13.15
CA LEU A 139 1.36 -11.13 -13.38
C LEU A 139 1.54 -10.27 -14.64
N ARG A 140 2.77 -9.79 -14.89
CA ARG A 140 3.14 -9.03 -16.10
C ARG A 140 2.74 -9.74 -17.39
N GLU A 141 2.82 -11.06 -17.42
CA GLU A 141 2.48 -11.87 -18.60
C GLU A 141 0.99 -11.88 -18.91
N LEU A 142 0.13 -11.42 -17.99
CA LEU A 142 -1.28 -11.14 -18.27
C LEU A 142 -1.45 -9.86 -19.11
N GLY A 143 -0.40 -9.07 -19.30
CA GLY A 143 -0.39 -8.01 -20.30
C GLY A 143 -1.30 -6.82 -19.98
N PHE A 144 -1.43 -6.44 -18.71
CA PHE A 144 -2.03 -5.16 -18.32
C PHE A 144 -1.16 -3.98 -18.77
N HIS A 145 -1.72 -2.77 -18.81
CA HIS A 145 -0.99 -1.57 -19.23
C HIS A 145 0.23 -1.27 -18.34
N GLN A 146 0.08 -1.46 -17.03
CA GLN A 146 1.15 -1.31 -16.04
C GLN A 146 1.01 -2.34 -14.92
N HIS A 147 2.15 -2.68 -14.33
CA HIS A 147 2.24 -3.65 -13.23
C HIS A 147 3.11 -3.07 -12.11
N TYR A 148 2.65 -3.18 -10.87
CA TYR A 148 3.39 -2.71 -9.71
C TYR A 148 3.53 -3.79 -8.65
N LEU A 149 4.73 -3.88 -8.06
CA LEU A 149 4.91 -4.47 -6.74
C LEU A 149 4.72 -3.39 -5.70
N VAL A 150 3.81 -3.61 -4.76
CA VAL A 150 3.49 -2.67 -3.68
C VAL A 150 3.86 -3.28 -2.35
N ILE A 151 4.72 -2.62 -1.59
CA ILE A 151 5.17 -3.10 -0.28
C ILE A 151 4.52 -2.22 0.79
N ILE A 152 3.61 -2.81 1.56
CA ILE A 152 2.96 -2.14 2.68
C ILE A 152 3.78 -2.41 3.94
N LEU A 153 4.39 -1.36 4.47
CA LEU A 153 5.01 -1.35 5.78
C LEU A 153 3.95 -0.96 6.82
N LEU A 154 3.48 -1.94 7.59
CA LEU A 154 2.65 -1.71 8.76
C LEU A 154 3.56 -1.53 9.97
N GLU A 155 3.53 -0.34 10.54
CA GLU A 155 4.38 0.04 11.64
C GLU A 155 3.58 0.34 12.91
N ASP A 156 3.94 -0.36 13.98
CA ASP A 156 3.48 -0.07 15.33
C ASP A 156 4.51 0.80 16.05
N GLY A 157 4.30 2.12 16.01
CA GLY A 157 5.15 3.15 16.61
C GLY A 157 4.72 3.60 18.02
N ARG A 158 3.73 2.92 18.63
CA ARG A 158 3.04 3.40 19.84
C ARG A 158 3.96 3.55 21.06
N GLN A 159 5.03 2.78 21.12
CA GLN A 159 6.01 2.78 22.22
C GLN A 159 7.17 3.76 21.98
N MET A 160 7.21 4.48 20.85
CA MET A 160 8.25 5.46 20.59
C MET A 160 8.01 6.76 21.35
N ASP A 161 9.07 7.31 21.94
CA ASP A 161 9.03 8.50 22.78
C ASP A 161 9.71 9.69 22.07
N MET A 162 9.25 10.02 20.87
CA MET A 162 9.72 11.23 20.17
C MET A 162 8.90 12.44 20.63
N PRO A 163 9.51 13.64 20.75
CA PRO A 163 8.80 14.86 21.13
C PRO A 163 7.58 15.20 20.24
N ASN A 164 7.61 14.75 18.99
CA ASN A 164 6.55 14.93 18.01
C ASN A 164 6.00 13.57 17.58
N SER A 165 4.84 13.18 18.12
CA SER A 165 4.25 11.86 17.89
C SER A 165 3.97 11.56 16.41
N VAL A 166 3.78 12.58 15.56
CA VAL A 166 3.65 12.43 14.10
C VAL A 166 4.88 11.78 13.46
N PHE A 167 6.06 11.92 14.10
CA PHE A 167 7.32 11.33 13.67
C PHE A 167 7.70 10.08 14.48
N ASN A 168 6.76 9.46 15.21
CA ASN A 168 6.96 8.15 15.85
C ASN A 168 6.98 7.04 14.79
N TYR A 169 8.04 7.02 13.97
CA TYR A 169 8.33 5.95 13.03
C TYR A 169 9.78 5.50 13.20
N SER A 170 10.06 4.29 12.78
CA SER A 170 11.33 3.62 12.93
C SER A 170 12.27 4.05 11.83
N ARG A 171 13.50 4.31 12.27
CA ARG A 171 14.66 4.56 11.42
C ARG A 171 15.64 3.37 11.49
N ALA A 172 15.13 2.19 11.83
CA ALA A 172 15.96 1.00 11.94
C ALA A 172 16.60 0.69 10.58
N PRO A 173 17.91 0.41 10.52
CA PRO A 173 18.60 -0.01 9.29
C PRO A 173 17.92 -1.20 8.59
N GLU A 174 17.25 -2.07 9.34
CA GLU A 174 16.46 -3.20 8.85
C GLU A 174 15.30 -2.75 7.98
N ILE A 175 14.72 -1.58 8.24
CA ILE A 175 13.68 -0.98 7.39
C ILE A 175 14.31 -0.44 6.11
N GLU A 176 15.51 0.13 6.18
CA GLU A 176 16.23 0.59 4.98
C GLU A 176 16.53 -0.57 4.04
N CYS A 177 16.90 -1.74 4.58
CA CYS A 177 17.12 -2.95 3.80
C CYS A 177 15.90 -3.39 2.99
N ILE A 178 14.67 -3.15 3.48
CA ILE A 178 13.42 -3.50 2.77
C ILE A 178 13.35 -2.82 1.40
N TYR A 179 13.81 -1.57 1.32
CA TYR A 179 13.71 -0.76 0.10
C TYR A 179 14.63 -1.25 -1.02
N GLU A 180 15.66 -2.01 -0.67
CA GLU A 180 16.61 -2.52 -1.64
C GLU A 180 16.26 -3.94 -2.11
N ILE A 181 15.41 -4.67 -1.39
CA ILE A 181 15.06 -6.07 -1.73
C ILE A 181 14.55 -6.20 -3.18
N PRO A 182 13.57 -5.40 -3.67
CA PRO A 182 13.09 -5.56 -5.04
C PRO A 182 14.16 -5.36 -6.11
N PHE A 183 15.18 -4.55 -5.82
CA PHE A 183 16.24 -4.17 -6.75
C PHE A 183 17.41 -5.16 -6.74
N ASN A 184 17.52 -5.96 -5.69
CA ASN A 184 18.48 -7.07 -5.58
C ASN A 184 17.92 -8.39 -6.11
N GLU A 185 16.67 -8.41 -6.54
CA GLU A 185 15.98 -9.56 -7.12
C GLU A 185 15.77 -9.35 -8.63
N PRO A 186 15.50 -10.41 -9.42
CA PRO A 186 15.30 -10.31 -10.86
C PRO A 186 13.93 -9.70 -11.22
N LEU A 187 13.67 -8.46 -10.79
CA LEU A 187 12.46 -7.71 -11.11
C LEU A 187 12.49 -7.26 -12.58
N HIS A 188 11.41 -7.50 -13.31
CA HIS A 188 11.32 -7.09 -14.71
C HIS A 188 11.46 -5.57 -14.87
N SER A 189 12.10 -5.11 -15.95
CA SER A 189 12.37 -3.68 -16.21
C SER A 189 11.10 -2.84 -16.21
N ASP A 190 10.02 -3.37 -16.77
CA ASP A 190 8.73 -2.67 -16.91
C ASP A 190 7.88 -2.65 -15.62
N VAL A 191 8.22 -3.44 -14.61
CA VAL A 191 7.45 -3.47 -13.35
C VAL A 191 7.87 -2.33 -12.44
N GLY A 192 6.89 -1.56 -11.96
CA GLY A 192 7.12 -0.50 -10.99
C GLY A 192 7.17 -0.99 -9.55
N VAL A 193 7.70 -0.17 -8.65
CA VAL A 193 7.82 -0.44 -7.21
C VAL A 193 7.23 0.72 -6.43
N ILE A 194 6.32 0.39 -5.52
CA ILE A 194 5.65 1.33 -4.64
C ILE A 194 5.85 0.89 -3.20
N TYR A 195 6.16 1.84 -2.32
CA TYR A 195 6.13 1.63 -0.88
C TYR A 195 4.97 2.38 -0.28
N ILE A 196 4.21 1.73 0.59
CA ILE A 196 3.18 2.34 1.41
C ILE A 196 3.58 2.21 2.87
N LYS A 197 3.51 3.30 3.63
CA LYS A 197 3.69 3.33 5.07
C LYS A 197 2.34 3.53 5.74
N VAL A 198 2.02 2.64 6.67
CA VAL A 198 0.90 2.79 7.60
C VAL A 198 1.49 2.78 9.00
N ASN A 199 1.37 3.88 9.72
CA ASN A 199 1.99 4.06 11.01
C ASN A 199 0.95 4.32 12.10
N GLN A 200 0.92 3.45 13.10
CA GLN A 200 0.17 3.67 14.33
C GLN A 200 1.04 4.39 15.35
N ILE A 201 0.87 5.71 15.42
CA ILE A 201 1.71 6.63 16.21
C ILE A 201 1.30 6.76 17.69
N SER A 202 0.16 6.18 18.08
CA SER A 202 -0.41 6.30 19.43
C SER A 202 -1.30 5.11 19.78
N GLY A 203 -1.63 4.98 21.05
CA GLY A 203 -2.57 4.00 21.58
C GLY A 203 -3.96 3.90 20.92
N LYS A 204 -4.44 4.98 20.30
CA LYS A 204 -5.70 5.01 19.57
C LYS A 204 -5.75 4.00 18.41
N HIS A 205 -6.96 3.59 18.04
CA HIS A 205 -7.18 2.77 16.85
C HIS A 205 -6.75 3.51 15.57
N ILE A 206 -6.16 2.80 14.60
CA ILE A 206 -5.60 3.41 13.38
C ILE A 206 -6.62 4.22 12.57
N ASN A 207 -7.91 3.87 12.63
CA ASN A 207 -8.99 4.65 11.99
C ASN A 207 -9.14 6.07 12.55
N HIS A 208 -8.72 6.28 13.81
CA HIS A 208 -8.89 7.56 14.49
C HIS A 208 -7.63 8.39 14.47
N ARG A 209 -6.47 7.75 14.50
CA ARG A 209 -5.19 8.43 14.47
C ARG A 209 -4.10 7.56 13.88
N GLY A 210 -3.32 8.15 12.99
CA GLY A 210 -2.25 7.45 12.33
C GLY A 210 -1.48 8.32 11.35
N GLY A 211 -0.55 7.66 10.69
CA GLY A 211 0.22 8.18 9.58
C GLY A 211 0.05 7.29 8.36
N LEU A 212 -0.14 7.90 7.19
CA LEU A 212 -0.27 7.22 5.92
C LEU A 212 0.60 7.90 4.89
N GLY A 213 1.36 7.14 4.13
CA GLY A 213 2.02 7.71 2.97
C GLY A 213 2.44 6.67 1.97
N PHE A 214 2.75 7.13 0.77
CA PHE A 214 3.28 6.27 -0.27
C PHE A 214 4.41 6.93 -1.03
N CYS A 215 5.25 6.12 -1.66
CA CYS A 215 6.36 6.52 -2.51
C CYS A 215 6.34 5.62 -3.75
N ILE A 216 6.25 6.22 -4.93
CA ILE A 216 6.53 5.53 -6.20
C ILE A 216 8.03 5.66 -6.43
N ASP A 217 8.75 4.60 -6.09
CA ASP A 217 10.20 4.58 -6.12
C ASP A 217 10.74 4.15 -7.50
N LYS A 218 9.99 3.28 -8.19
CA LYS A 218 10.20 2.97 -9.61
C LYS A 218 8.86 3.05 -10.34
N THR A 219 8.76 3.91 -11.34
CA THR A 219 7.58 3.98 -12.21
C THR A 219 7.53 2.76 -13.13
N ALA A 220 6.35 2.15 -13.29
CA ALA A 220 6.17 1.05 -14.24
C ALA A 220 6.22 1.56 -15.69
N GLY A 221 6.81 0.77 -16.58
CA GLY A 221 6.76 1.02 -18.02
C GLY A 221 5.32 0.94 -18.52
N LYS A 222 4.93 1.87 -19.39
CA LYS A 222 3.62 1.86 -20.05
C LYS A 222 3.68 0.89 -21.22
N MET A 223 2.90 -0.18 -21.16
CA MET A 223 2.83 -1.19 -22.21
C MET A 223 1.51 -1.08 -22.96
N GLU A 224 1.49 -1.47 -24.23
CA GLU A 224 0.21 -1.70 -24.90
C GLU A 224 -0.48 -2.90 -24.23
N GLN A 225 -1.68 -2.68 -23.69
CA GLN A 225 -2.42 -3.74 -23.03
C GLN A 225 -2.89 -4.76 -24.06
N LEU A 226 -2.73 -6.05 -23.75
CA LEU A 226 -3.14 -7.12 -24.66
C LEU A 226 -4.64 -7.03 -24.96
N HIS A 227 -5.00 -7.34 -26.20
CA HIS A 227 -6.40 -7.31 -26.65
C HIS A 227 -7.30 -8.19 -25.78
N ASP A 228 -6.86 -9.42 -25.51
CA ASP A 228 -7.58 -10.38 -24.67
C ASP A 228 -7.79 -9.86 -23.25
N THR A 229 -6.78 -9.20 -22.68
CA THR A 229 -6.85 -8.58 -21.35
C THR A 229 -7.86 -7.44 -21.33
N THR A 230 -7.91 -6.64 -22.39
CA THR A 230 -8.92 -5.59 -22.55
C THR A 230 -10.34 -6.14 -22.64
N ILE A 231 -10.54 -7.24 -23.37
CA ILE A 231 -11.85 -7.93 -23.43
C ILE A 231 -12.26 -8.42 -22.03
N LYS A 232 -11.34 -9.05 -21.31
CA LYS A 232 -11.55 -9.53 -19.95
C LYS A 232 -11.90 -8.40 -18.96
N ILE A 233 -11.26 -7.24 -19.09
CA ILE A 233 -11.61 -6.03 -18.32
C ILE A 233 -13.03 -5.58 -18.64
N LYS A 234 -13.41 -5.52 -19.93
CA LYS A 234 -14.76 -5.14 -20.34
C LYS A 234 -15.83 -6.10 -19.78
N GLN A 235 -15.55 -7.41 -19.79
CA GLN A 235 -16.40 -8.42 -19.15
C GLN A 235 -16.55 -8.15 -17.64
N LEU A 236 -15.45 -7.87 -16.93
CA LEU A 236 -15.48 -7.53 -15.51
C LEU A 236 -16.30 -6.25 -15.22
N LEU A 237 -16.28 -5.30 -16.15
CA LEU A 237 -17.05 -4.06 -16.08
C LEU A 237 -18.51 -4.19 -16.52
N CYS A 238 -18.90 -5.33 -17.11
CA CYS A 238 -20.19 -5.54 -17.77
C CYS A 238 -20.48 -4.54 -18.92
N ILE A 239 -19.47 -4.25 -19.76
CA ILE A 239 -19.58 -3.34 -20.93
C ILE A 239 -19.06 -3.96 -22.23
#